data_AF-A6DT05-F1
#
_entry.id   AF-A6DT05-F1
#
_cell.length_a   1.000
_cell.length_b   1.000
_cell.length_c   1.000
_cell.angle_alpha   90.00
_cell.angle_beta   90.00
_cell.angle_gamma   90.00
#
_symmetry.space_group_name_H-M   'P 1'
#
loop_
_entity.id
_entity.type
_entity.pdbx_description
1 polymer ?
#
loop_
_entity_poly.entity_id
_entity_poly.type
_entity_poly.pdbx_seq_one_letter_code
_entity_poly.pdbx_strand_id
1 'polypeptide(L)'
;MGNKFLTYCSNICSDLYLTDMETCYKVFKREVIQSIDIKENRFGFEPEVIAKIAAKRIPVYEMGISYYGRSYDEGKKIGAKDGFRALYCILKYNFSGRSIPMQAFMYFFIGLSAAVFNFIVFKSLYSLMDVNTNYAAPIAFISAAGLNYLLCQIIFTRKSWSRFTELIVYSLVVSVVCIVDWYITKSAINAGVNSTWAKILATGIAFIFNFLGRRFIVFK
;
A
#
# COMPACT_ATOMS: atom_id res chain seq x y z
N MET A 1 -2.92 17.18 -17.47
CA MET A 1 -1.80 16.26 -17.15
C MET A 1 -2.16 15.31 -16.02
N GLY A 2 -2.65 15.77 -14.86
CA GLY A 2 -2.97 14.91 -13.70
C GLY A 2 -3.85 13.70 -14.02
N ASN A 3 -4.97 13.88 -14.72
CA ASN A 3 -5.86 12.77 -15.08
C ASN A 3 -5.18 11.72 -15.96
N LYS A 4 -4.36 12.13 -16.95
CA LYS A 4 -3.63 11.17 -17.81
C LYS A 4 -2.70 10.26 -16.99
N PHE A 5 -2.03 10.82 -15.99
CA PHE A 5 -1.19 10.04 -15.08
C PHE A 5 -2.03 9.05 -14.25
N LEU A 6 -3.14 9.49 -13.66
CA LEU A 6 -4.04 8.63 -12.89
C LEU A 6 -4.65 7.52 -13.76
N THR A 7 -5.09 7.85 -14.97
CA THR A 7 -5.60 6.88 -15.95
C THR A 7 -4.54 5.85 -16.30
N TYR A 8 -3.30 6.27 -16.54
CA TYR A 8 -2.19 5.35 -16.81
C TYR A 8 -1.94 4.39 -15.65
N CYS A 9 -1.86 4.89 -14.41
CA CYS A 9 -1.73 4.04 -13.22
C CYS A 9 -2.92 3.09 -13.06
N SER A 10 -4.14 3.57 -13.32
CA SER A 10 -5.36 2.77 -13.24
C SER A 10 -5.35 1.65 -14.27
N ASN A 11 -5.00 1.94 -15.53
CA ASN A 11 -4.91 0.96 -16.61
C ASN A 11 -3.94 -0.18 -16.26
N ILE A 12 -2.73 0.16 -15.76
CA ILE A 12 -1.76 -0.84 -15.30
C ILE A 12 -2.34 -1.72 -14.19
N CYS A 13 -3.02 -1.11 -13.21
CA CYS A 13 -3.52 -1.84 -12.05
C CYS A 13 -4.80 -2.63 -12.33
N SER A 14 -5.62 -2.19 -13.28
CA SER A 14 -6.94 -2.76 -13.59
C SER A 14 -6.94 -3.65 -14.83
N ASP A 15 -5.87 -3.63 -15.63
CA ASP A 15 -5.81 -4.32 -16.93
C ASP A 15 -6.90 -3.82 -17.90
N LEU A 16 -7.18 -2.52 -17.85
CA LEU A 16 -8.08 -1.82 -18.77
C LEU A 16 -7.28 -0.90 -19.68
N TYR A 17 -7.88 -0.52 -20.80
CA TYR A 17 -7.30 0.44 -21.75
C TYR A 17 -8.26 1.62 -21.94
N LEU A 18 -8.33 2.50 -20.94
CA LEU A 18 -9.14 3.72 -20.97
C LEU A 18 -8.28 4.93 -21.38
N THR A 19 -8.84 5.86 -22.16
CA THR A 19 -8.15 7.12 -22.47
C THR A 19 -8.32 8.14 -21.35
N ASP A 20 -9.46 8.11 -20.66
CA ASP A 20 -9.69 8.89 -19.45
C ASP A 20 -10.57 8.11 -18.45
N MET A 21 -9.99 7.77 -17.29
CA MET A 21 -10.72 7.16 -16.19
C MET A 21 -11.60 8.19 -15.46
N GLU A 22 -11.15 9.45 -15.34
CA GLU A 22 -11.75 10.50 -14.50
C GLU A 22 -12.79 11.33 -15.28
N THR A 23 -13.57 10.68 -16.14
CA THR A 23 -14.48 11.33 -17.10
C THR A 23 -15.76 11.92 -16.50
N CYS A 24 -16.07 11.64 -15.23
CA CYS A 24 -17.28 12.07 -14.49
C CYS A 24 -18.64 11.67 -15.11
N TYR A 25 -18.67 11.23 -16.37
CA TYR A 25 -19.83 10.72 -17.09
C TYR A 25 -19.68 9.24 -17.32
N LYS A 26 -20.49 8.44 -16.62
CA LYS A 26 -20.51 6.98 -16.76
C LYS A 26 -21.95 6.48 -16.72
N VAL A 27 -22.24 5.53 -17.60
CA VAL A 27 -23.54 4.86 -17.66
C VAL A 27 -23.33 3.40 -17.31
N PHE A 28 -24.14 2.90 -16.38
CA PHE A 28 -24.05 1.51 -15.93
C PHE A 28 -25.39 0.81 -16.14
N LYS A 29 -25.34 -0.48 -16.44
CA LYS A 29 -26.50 -1.34 -16.20
C LYS A 29 -26.83 -1.32 -14.71
N ARG A 30 -28.12 -1.27 -14.38
CA ARG A 30 -28.60 -1.22 -12.99
C ARG A 30 -28.05 -2.37 -12.15
N GLU A 31 -28.12 -3.59 -12.68
CA GLU A 31 -27.62 -4.81 -12.02
C GLU A 31 -26.11 -4.75 -11.70
N VAL A 32 -25.32 -4.13 -12.58
CA VAL A 32 -23.87 -3.98 -12.40
C VAL A 32 -23.60 -3.04 -11.25
N ILE A 33 -24.14 -1.82 -11.27
CA ILE A 33 -23.82 -0.82 -10.24
C ILE A 33 -24.37 -1.21 -8.86
N GLN A 34 -25.54 -1.86 -8.80
CA GLN A 34 -26.11 -2.34 -7.54
C GLN A 34 -25.32 -3.52 -6.93
N SER A 35 -24.55 -4.24 -7.74
CA SER A 35 -23.69 -5.32 -7.25
C SER A 35 -22.35 -4.84 -6.66
N ILE A 36 -22.06 -3.54 -6.72
CA ILE A 36 -20.80 -2.95 -6.27
C ILE A 36 -21.07 -2.16 -4.99
N ASP A 37 -20.48 -2.62 -3.88
CA ASP A 37 -20.48 -1.87 -2.61
C ASP A 37 -19.47 -0.73 -2.69
N ILE A 38 -19.92 0.53 -2.71
CA ILE A 38 -19.07 1.72 -2.91
C ILE A 38 -18.78 2.36 -1.55
N LYS A 39 -17.50 2.66 -1.27
CA LYS A 39 -17.04 3.13 0.06
C LYS A 39 -16.38 4.50 0.03
N GLU A 40 -15.82 4.89 -1.10
CA GLU A 40 -15.16 6.17 -1.29
C GLU A 40 -16.16 7.26 -1.66
N ASN A 41 -15.81 8.49 -1.30
CA ASN A 41 -16.56 9.69 -1.63
C ASN A 41 -15.69 10.63 -2.47
N ARG A 42 -16.33 11.60 -3.12
CA ARG A 42 -15.65 12.61 -3.96
C ARG A 42 -14.82 11.95 -5.06
N PHE A 43 -13.57 12.41 -5.25
CA PHE A 43 -12.66 11.98 -6.30
C PHE A 43 -12.15 10.53 -6.13
N GLY A 44 -12.38 9.89 -4.98
CA GLY A 44 -12.04 8.47 -4.78
C GLY A 44 -13.04 7.50 -5.40
N PHE A 45 -14.24 7.98 -5.75
CA PHE A 45 -15.30 7.15 -6.35
C PHE A 45 -14.88 6.53 -7.67
N GLU A 46 -14.34 7.36 -8.57
CA GLU A 46 -13.96 6.98 -9.94
C GLU A 46 -12.97 5.80 -9.95
N PRO A 47 -11.81 5.88 -9.26
CA PRO A 47 -10.88 4.76 -9.23
C PRO A 47 -11.42 3.53 -8.50
N GLU A 48 -12.28 3.68 -7.49
CA GLU A 48 -12.90 2.55 -6.80
C GLU A 48 -13.86 1.77 -7.72
N VAL A 49 -14.76 2.47 -8.41
CA VAL A 49 -15.74 1.85 -9.29
C VAL A 49 -15.05 1.15 -10.45
N ILE A 50 -14.08 1.81 -11.09
CA ILE A 50 -13.33 1.22 -12.20
C ILE A 50 -12.54 -0.03 -11.76
N ALA A 51 -11.85 0.04 -10.63
CA ALA A 51 -11.13 -1.13 -10.09
C ALA A 51 -12.08 -2.31 -9.81
N LYS A 52 -13.27 -2.06 -9.28
CA LYS A 52 -14.25 -3.13 -8.97
C LYS A 52 -14.93 -3.69 -10.21
N ILE A 53 -15.19 -2.87 -11.22
CA ILE A 53 -15.71 -3.31 -12.53
C ILE A 53 -14.67 -4.19 -13.23
N ALA A 54 -13.41 -3.76 -13.24
CA ALA A 54 -12.29 -4.53 -13.79
C ALA A 54 -12.12 -5.87 -13.07
N ALA A 55 -12.19 -5.88 -11.73
CA ALA A 55 -12.11 -7.11 -10.94
C ALA A 55 -13.23 -8.11 -11.26
N LYS A 56 -14.42 -7.62 -11.66
CA LYS A 56 -15.55 -8.46 -12.11
C LYS A 56 -15.48 -8.83 -13.60
N ARG A 57 -14.45 -8.39 -14.33
CA ARG A 57 -14.28 -8.60 -15.79
C ARG A 57 -15.48 -8.16 -16.61
N ILE A 58 -16.12 -7.07 -16.20
CA ILE A 58 -17.26 -6.50 -16.91
C ILE A 58 -16.72 -5.68 -18.10
N PRO A 59 -17.29 -5.83 -19.31
CA PRO A 59 -16.84 -5.08 -20.48
C PRO A 59 -17.12 -3.58 -20.30
N VAL A 60 -16.15 -2.76 -20.67
CA VAL A 60 -16.21 -1.29 -20.61
C VAL A 60 -16.00 -0.74 -22.01
N TYR A 61 -16.85 0.21 -22.41
CA TYR A 61 -16.77 0.89 -23.69
C TYR A 61 -16.63 2.39 -23.44
N GLU A 62 -15.71 3.02 -24.18
CA GLU A 62 -15.48 4.45 -24.09
C GLU A 62 -16.10 5.15 -25.30
N MET A 63 -16.84 6.23 -25.02
CA MET A 63 -17.49 7.06 -26.03
C MET A 63 -16.91 8.48 -25.92
N GLY A 64 -16.56 9.06 -27.06
CA GLY A 64 -16.02 10.42 -27.11
C GLY A 64 -17.06 11.44 -26.63
N ILE A 65 -16.64 12.34 -25.74
CA ILE A 65 -17.44 13.48 -25.29
C ILE A 65 -16.65 14.78 -25.48
N SER A 66 -17.35 15.86 -25.77
CA SER A 66 -16.76 17.21 -25.75
C SER A 66 -16.90 17.80 -24.35
N TYR A 67 -15.79 18.23 -23.75
CA TYR A 67 -15.77 18.83 -22.42
C TYR A 67 -15.04 20.16 -22.44
N TYR A 68 -15.71 21.21 -21.95
CA TYR A 68 -15.09 22.51 -21.67
C TYR A 68 -14.76 22.59 -20.18
N GLY A 69 -13.47 22.46 -19.87
CA GLY A 69 -12.97 22.50 -18.51
C GLY A 69 -12.94 23.90 -17.94
N ARG A 70 -13.30 24.02 -16.67
CA ARG A 70 -13.16 25.29 -15.93
C ARG A 70 -11.70 25.55 -15.52
N SER A 71 -11.29 26.81 -15.57
CA SER A 71 -10.01 27.29 -15.04
C SER A 71 -9.99 27.30 -13.51
N TYR A 72 -8.81 27.48 -12.91
CA TYR A 72 -8.72 27.64 -11.45
C TYR A 72 -9.41 28.92 -10.97
N ASP A 73 -9.31 29.99 -11.76
CA ASP A 73 -9.92 31.29 -11.46
C ASP A 73 -11.46 31.23 -11.52
N GLU A 74 -12.00 30.31 -12.33
CA GLU A 74 -13.44 30.01 -12.42
C GLU A 74 -13.96 29.11 -11.26
N GLY A 75 -13.17 28.98 -10.19
CA GLY A 75 -13.56 28.28 -8.97
C GLY A 75 -13.44 26.75 -9.05
N LYS A 76 -12.39 26.24 -9.71
CA LYS A 76 -12.07 24.81 -9.72
C LYS A 76 -11.72 24.34 -8.29
N LYS A 77 -12.55 23.47 -7.73
CA LYS A 77 -12.43 23.00 -6.34
C LYS A 77 -11.49 21.81 -6.13
N ILE A 78 -11.01 21.18 -7.20
CA ILE A 78 -10.14 20.01 -7.13
C ILE A 78 -8.69 20.44 -6.85
N GLY A 79 -8.04 19.76 -5.91
CA GLY A 79 -6.66 20.03 -5.52
C GLY A 79 -5.76 18.81 -5.58
N ALA A 80 -4.47 19.00 -5.29
CA ALA A 80 -3.49 17.91 -5.26
C ALA A 80 -3.87 16.79 -4.27
N LYS A 81 -4.55 17.14 -3.16
CA LYS A 81 -5.05 16.18 -2.17
C LYS A 81 -6.02 15.16 -2.79
N ASP A 82 -6.86 15.59 -3.72
CA ASP A 82 -7.79 14.70 -4.43
C ASP A 82 -7.01 13.73 -5.34
N GLY A 83 -5.98 14.21 -6.03
CA GLY A 83 -5.09 13.37 -6.84
C GLY A 83 -4.38 12.29 -6.03
N PHE A 84 -3.82 12.63 -4.86
CA PHE A 84 -3.23 11.64 -3.95
C PHE A 84 -4.27 10.66 -3.41
N ARG A 85 -5.50 11.13 -3.13
CA ARG A 85 -6.59 10.25 -2.71
C ARG A 85 -7.00 9.29 -3.83
N ALA A 86 -7.09 9.75 -5.07
CA ALA A 86 -7.38 8.89 -6.22
C ALA A 86 -6.29 7.84 -6.40
N LEU A 87 -5.01 8.22 -6.35
CA LEU A 87 -3.89 7.28 -6.43
C LEU A 87 -3.96 6.21 -5.31
N TYR A 88 -4.25 6.63 -4.08
CA TYR A 88 -4.50 5.70 -2.98
C TYR A 88 -5.63 4.73 -3.29
N CYS A 89 -6.75 5.19 -3.85
CA CYS A 89 -7.89 4.36 -4.20
C CYS A 89 -7.55 3.38 -5.35
N ILE A 90 -6.82 3.83 -6.38
CA ILE A 90 -6.34 2.97 -7.47
C ILE A 90 -5.56 1.79 -6.88
N LEU A 91 -4.56 2.06 -6.04
CA LEU A 91 -3.76 1.01 -5.44
C LEU A 91 -4.62 0.12 -4.52
N LYS A 92 -5.41 0.73 -3.64
CA LYS A 92 -6.19 -0.01 -2.66
C LYS A 92 -7.17 -0.99 -3.28
N TYR A 93 -8.03 -0.52 -4.17
CA TYR A 93 -9.11 -1.35 -4.72
C TYR A 93 -8.62 -2.32 -5.78
N ASN A 94 -7.52 -2.02 -6.48
CA ASN A 94 -6.94 -3.00 -7.39
C ASN A 94 -6.18 -4.12 -6.65
N PHE A 95 -5.50 -3.86 -5.52
CA PHE A 95 -4.66 -4.87 -4.87
C PHE A 95 -5.33 -5.65 -3.73
N SER A 96 -6.32 -5.08 -3.03
CA SER A 96 -6.96 -5.71 -1.86
C SER A 96 -7.62 -7.06 -2.15
N GLY A 97 -8.04 -7.31 -3.39
CA GLY A 97 -8.69 -8.57 -3.81
C GLY A 97 -7.87 -9.42 -4.80
N ARG A 98 -6.64 -9.02 -5.14
CA ARG A 98 -5.79 -9.76 -6.10
C ARG A 98 -5.15 -11.00 -5.47
N SER A 99 -4.53 -11.82 -6.31
CA SER A 99 -3.80 -13.03 -5.91
C SER A 99 -2.67 -12.72 -4.90
N ILE A 100 -2.34 -13.72 -4.08
CA ILE A 100 -1.29 -13.64 -3.04
C ILE A 100 0.06 -13.13 -3.60
N PRO A 101 0.55 -13.60 -4.78
CA PRO A 101 1.82 -13.12 -5.33
C PRO A 101 1.82 -11.62 -5.61
N MET A 102 0.71 -11.07 -6.10
CA MET A 102 0.61 -9.63 -6.38
C MET A 102 0.61 -8.80 -5.09
N GLN A 103 -0.06 -9.30 -4.04
CA GLN A 103 -0.02 -8.66 -2.72
C GLN A 103 1.40 -8.71 -2.13
N ALA A 104 2.12 -9.82 -2.28
CA ALA A 104 3.50 -9.95 -1.83
C ALA A 104 4.46 -9.01 -2.58
N PHE A 105 4.29 -8.89 -3.90
CA PHE A 105 5.05 -7.95 -4.72
C PHE A 105 4.84 -6.50 -4.29
N MET A 106 3.60 -6.09 -4.05
CA MET A 106 3.32 -4.74 -3.55
C MET A 106 3.85 -4.54 -2.13
N TYR A 107 3.77 -5.58 -1.28
CA TYR A 107 4.31 -5.54 0.07
C TYR A 107 5.85 -5.39 0.08
N PHE A 108 6.55 -5.90 -0.94
CA PHE A 108 7.98 -5.67 -1.12
C PHE A 108 8.31 -4.18 -1.24
N PHE A 109 7.56 -3.42 -2.04
CA PHE A 109 7.76 -1.97 -2.16
C PHE A 109 7.41 -1.21 -0.89
N ILE A 110 6.39 -1.66 -0.15
CA ILE A 110 6.08 -1.11 1.19
C ILE A 110 7.24 -1.35 2.15
N GLY A 111 7.81 -2.56 2.15
CA GLY A 111 8.99 -2.91 2.94
C GLY A 111 10.19 -2.04 2.59
N LEU A 112 10.46 -1.85 1.29
CA LEU A 112 11.54 -0.98 0.80
C LEU A 112 11.34 0.47 1.25
N SER A 113 10.12 0.99 1.12
CA SER A 113 9.77 2.35 1.57
C SER A 113 9.99 2.51 3.07
N ALA A 114 9.59 1.52 3.88
CA ALA A 114 9.81 1.53 5.33
C ALA A 114 11.30 1.43 5.69
N ALA A 115 12.09 0.66 4.95
CA ALA A 115 13.54 0.55 5.16
C ALA A 115 14.27 1.87 4.86
N VAL A 116 13.91 2.52 3.76
CA VAL A 116 14.43 3.86 3.41
C VAL A 116 14.05 4.88 4.49
N PHE A 117 12.79 4.86 4.94
CA PHE A 117 12.34 5.74 6.01
C PHE A 117 13.08 5.49 7.32
N ASN A 118 13.29 4.22 7.71
CA ASN A 118 14.11 3.86 8.87
C ASN A 118 15.51 4.48 8.77
N PHE A 119 16.19 4.27 7.65
CA PHE A 119 17.53 4.81 7.42
C PHE A 119 17.59 6.34 7.52
N ILE A 120 16.62 7.04 6.93
CA ILE A 120 16.53 8.50 7.01
C ILE A 120 16.33 8.97 8.45
N VAL A 121 15.39 8.37 9.18
CA VAL A 121 15.13 8.73 10.59
C VAL A 121 16.34 8.45 11.46
N PHE A 122 16.97 7.27 11.31
CA PHE A 122 18.17 6.92 12.05
C PHE A 122 19.30 7.91 11.81
N LYS A 123 19.61 8.21 10.54
CA LYS A 123 20.67 9.16 10.17
C LYS A 123 20.36 10.57 10.66
N SER A 124 19.10 11.00 10.60
CA SER A 124 18.67 12.30 11.13
C SER A 124 18.88 12.39 12.64
N LEU A 125 18.47 11.38 13.40
CA LEU A 125 18.63 11.36 14.86
C LEU A 125 20.10 11.29 15.28
N TYR A 126 20.88 10.45 14.60
CA TYR A 126 22.29 10.27 14.91
C TYR A 126 23.14 11.48 14.50
N SER A 127 22.95 11.99 13.28
CA SER A 127 23.84 13.04 12.72
C SER A 127 23.40 14.47 13.02
N LEU A 128 22.11 14.74 13.20
CA LEU A 128 21.62 16.11 13.42
C LEU A 128 21.31 16.40 14.90
N MET A 129 20.92 15.37 15.66
CA MET A 129 20.48 15.51 17.04
C MET A 129 21.43 14.86 18.07
N ASP A 130 22.54 14.27 17.59
CA ASP A 130 23.59 13.61 18.40
C ASP A 130 23.04 12.57 19.40
N VAL A 131 21.97 11.87 18.99
CA VAL A 131 21.32 10.86 19.82
C VAL A 131 22.14 9.56 19.79
N ASN A 132 22.43 9.01 20.96
CA ASN A 132 23.14 7.72 21.10
C ASN A 132 22.45 6.61 20.28
N THR A 133 23.24 5.74 19.67
CA THR A 133 22.79 4.59 18.86
C THR A 133 21.79 3.70 19.58
N ASN A 134 21.93 3.53 20.90
CA ASN A 134 21.02 2.74 21.73
C ASN A 134 19.58 3.29 21.72
N TYR A 135 19.39 4.60 21.51
CA TYR A 135 18.07 5.22 21.43
C TYR A 135 17.66 5.50 19.98
N ALA A 136 18.58 5.92 19.13
CA ALA A 136 18.30 6.26 17.74
C ALA A 136 17.78 5.05 16.93
N ALA A 137 18.39 3.86 17.11
CA ALA A 137 17.99 2.67 16.37
C ALA A 137 16.57 2.17 16.71
N PRO A 138 16.17 2.01 18.00
CA PRO A 138 14.79 1.66 18.35
C PRO A 138 13.76 2.68 17.89
N ILE A 139 14.03 3.98 18.03
CA ILE A 139 13.10 5.04 17.61
C ILE A 139 12.86 5.00 16.10
N ALA A 140 13.94 4.86 15.31
CA ALA A 140 13.83 4.74 13.86
C ALA A 140 13.07 3.48 13.44
N PHE A 141 13.32 2.35 14.11
CA PHE A 141 12.61 1.10 13.86
C PHE A 141 11.11 1.19 14.17
N ILE A 142 10.74 1.73 15.33
CA ILE A 142 9.33 1.90 15.72
C ILE A 142 8.62 2.83 14.73
N SER A 143 9.26 3.94 14.36
CA SER A 143 8.71 4.90 13.40
C SER A 143 8.48 4.24 12.02
N ALA A 144 9.44 3.44 11.55
CA ALA A 144 9.31 2.69 10.31
C ALA A 144 8.25 1.57 10.38
N ALA A 145 8.12 0.90 11.52
CA ALA A 145 7.06 -0.08 11.75
C ALA A 145 5.67 0.58 11.72
N GLY A 146 5.54 1.81 12.23
CA GLY A 146 4.34 2.64 12.13
C GLY A 146 4.00 3.01 10.67
N LEU A 147 4.99 3.48 9.91
CA LEU A 147 4.81 3.75 8.48
C LEU A 147 4.37 2.48 7.72
N ASN A 148 5.02 1.35 8.00
CA ASN A 148 4.70 0.08 7.35
C ASN A 148 3.26 -0.37 7.68
N TYR A 149 2.81 -0.22 8.92
CA TYR A 149 1.42 -0.47 9.31
C TYR A 149 0.43 0.41 8.51
N LEU A 150 0.70 1.71 8.38
CA LEU A 150 -0.16 2.62 7.62
C LEU A 150 -0.22 2.23 6.14
N LEU A 151 0.92 1.94 5.52
CA LEU A 151 0.99 1.54 4.12
C LEU A 151 0.33 0.18 3.86
N CYS A 152 0.39 -0.76 4.82
CA CYS A 152 -0.27 -2.06 4.70
C CYS A 152 -1.78 -1.96 4.55
N GLN A 153 -2.42 -0.88 5.03
CA GLN A 153 -3.84 -0.64 4.84
C GLN A 153 -4.23 -0.35 3.38
N ILE A 154 -3.25 -0.14 2.49
CA ILE A 154 -3.47 -0.07 1.04
C ILE A 154 -3.74 -1.48 0.50
N ILE A 155 -2.95 -2.47 0.92
CA ILE A 155 -3.00 -3.82 0.35
C ILE A 155 -3.99 -4.72 1.11
N PHE A 156 -4.05 -4.61 2.43
CA PHE A 156 -4.85 -5.52 3.25
C PHE A 156 -6.08 -4.84 3.82
N THR A 157 -7.18 -5.58 3.85
CA THR A 157 -8.43 -5.08 4.40
C THR A 157 -8.43 -5.27 5.91
N ARG A 158 -9.00 -4.33 6.66
CA ARG A 158 -9.01 -4.43 8.12
C ARG A 158 -10.03 -5.47 8.58
N LYS A 159 -9.67 -6.24 9.62
CA LYS A 159 -10.62 -7.08 10.35
C LYS A 159 -11.57 -6.20 11.17
N SER A 160 -12.66 -6.77 11.67
CA SER A 160 -13.65 -6.08 12.53
C SER A 160 -13.15 -5.79 13.95
N TRP A 161 -11.83 -5.81 14.16
CA TRP A 161 -11.19 -5.64 15.46
C TRP A 161 -11.10 -4.16 15.85
N SER A 162 -10.96 -3.91 17.15
CA SER A 162 -10.68 -2.56 17.65
C SER A 162 -9.28 -2.12 17.22
N ARG A 163 -9.06 -0.82 17.03
CA ARG A 163 -7.74 -0.28 16.65
C ARG A 163 -6.64 -0.72 17.63
N PHE A 164 -6.97 -0.78 18.90
CA PHE A 164 -6.03 -1.18 19.95
C PHE A 164 -5.61 -2.65 19.83
N THR A 165 -6.57 -3.56 19.65
CA THR A 165 -6.28 -4.99 19.47
C THR A 165 -5.48 -5.26 18.20
N GLU A 166 -5.80 -4.58 17.10
CA GLU A 166 -5.03 -4.66 15.85
C GLU A 166 -3.57 -4.23 16.04
N LEU A 167 -3.31 -3.13 16.77
CA LEU A 167 -1.95 -2.66 17.05
C LEU A 167 -1.16 -3.60 17.97
N ILE A 168 -1.82 -4.23 18.95
CA ILE A 168 -1.17 -5.24 19.81
C ILE A 168 -0.75 -6.45 18.98
N VAL A 169 -1.68 -7.01 18.20
CA VAL A 169 -1.39 -8.19 17.38
C VAL A 169 -0.33 -7.86 16.33
N TYR A 170 -0.39 -6.65 15.75
CA TYR A 170 0.64 -6.15 14.86
C TYR A 170 2.03 -6.13 15.51
N SER A 171 2.12 -5.53 16.70
CA SER A 171 3.38 -5.43 17.44
C SER A 171 3.92 -6.80 17.81
N LEU A 172 3.05 -7.73 18.22
CA LEU A 172 3.42 -9.12 18.53
C LEU A 172 3.99 -9.83 17.31
N VAL A 173 3.34 -9.71 16.15
CA VAL A 173 3.84 -10.29 14.89
C VAL A 173 5.22 -9.72 14.54
N VAL A 174 5.41 -8.40 14.67
CA VAL A 174 6.71 -7.76 14.41
C VAL A 174 7.78 -8.28 15.36
N SER A 175 7.49 -8.37 16.66
CA SER A 175 8.43 -8.88 17.66
C SER A 175 8.82 -10.35 17.40
N VAL A 176 7.86 -11.20 17.05
CA VAL A 176 8.13 -12.61 16.72
C VAL A 176 9.04 -12.71 15.49
N VAL A 177 8.76 -11.93 14.44
CA VAL A 177 9.61 -11.91 13.24
C VAL A 177 11.03 -11.43 13.58
N CYS A 178 11.19 -10.43 14.45
CA CYS A 178 12.51 -9.99 14.90
C CYS A 178 13.28 -11.09 15.65
N ILE A 179 12.61 -11.86 16.52
CA ILE A 179 13.23 -12.98 17.24
C ILE A 179 13.66 -14.08 16.27
N VAL A 180 12.80 -14.42 15.31
CA VAL A 180 13.09 -15.42 14.28
C VAL A 180 14.29 -14.99 13.42
N ASP A 181 14.32 -13.74 12.97
CA ASP A 181 15.45 -13.19 12.19
C ASP A 181 16.77 -13.26 12.96
N TRP A 182 16.76 -12.87 14.23
CA TRP A 182 17.94 -12.97 15.10
C TRP A 182 18.41 -14.42 15.27
N TYR A 183 17.49 -15.34 15.52
CA TYR A 183 17.80 -16.76 15.71
C TYR A 183 18.39 -17.41 14.43
N ILE A 184 17.80 -17.12 13.26
CA ILE A 184 18.29 -17.60 11.97
C ILE A 184 19.69 -17.03 11.70
N THR A 185 19.89 -15.73 11.91
CA THR A 185 21.19 -15.08 11.70
C THR A 185 22.26 -15.74 12.58
N LYS A 186 21.98 -15.92 13.88
CA LYS A 186 22.93 -16.52 14.83
C LYS A 186 23.23 -17.98 14.49
N SER A 187 22.20 -18.76 14.16
CA SER A 187 22.36 -20.17 13.78
C SER A 187 23.18 -20.33 12.49
N ALA A 188 22.96 -19.48 11.49
CA ALA A 188 23.72 -19.51 10.24
C ALA A 188 25.19 -19.13 10.43
N ILE A 189 25.47 -18.13 11.27
CA ILE A 189 26.86 -17.77 11.63
C ILE A 189 27.55 -18.93 12.37
N ASN A 190 26.86 -19.57 13.32
CA ASN A 190 27.38 -20.73 14.03
C ASN A 190 27.63 -21.94 13.11
N ALA A 191 26.89 -22.04 12.00
CA ALA A 191 27.08 -23.06 10.96
C ALA A 191 28.22 -22.70 9.97
N GLY A 192 28.95 -21.60 10.19
CA GLY A 192 30.08 -21.18 9.36
C GLY A 192 29.71 -20.33 8.15
N VAL A 193 28.45 -19.88 8.03
CA VAL A 193 28.04 -18.96 6.95
C VAL A 193 28.57 -17.55 7.24
N ASN A 194 29.09 -16.88 6.22
CA ASN A 194 29.50 -15.48 6.29
C ASN A 194 28.35 -14.59 6.82
N SER A 195 28.66 -13.65 7.72
CA SER A 195 27.69 -12.79 8.41
C SER A 195 26.76 -12.04 7.46
N THR A 196 27.26 -11.56 6.32
CA THR A 196 26.46 -10.85 5.32
C THR A 196 25.44 -11.79 4.66
N TRP A 197 25.88 -12.98 4.26
CA TRP A 197 25.01 -13.98 3.64
C TRP A 197 23.98 -14.55 4.63
N ALA A 198 24.40 -14.78 5.87
CA ALA A 198 23.51 -15.17 6.97
C ALA A 198 22.40 -14.12 7.17
N LYS A 199 22.76 -12.83 7.17
CA LYS A 199 21.79 -11.76 7.36
C LYS A 199 20.82 -11.59 6.18
N ILE A 200 21.30 -11.72 4.95
CA ILE A 200 20.46 -11.67 3.74
C ILE A 200 19.43 -12.80 3.76
N LEU A 201 19.85 -14.03 4.06
CA LEU A 201 18.95 -15.19 4.16
C LEU A 201 17.91 -15.01 5.26
N ALA A 202 18.34 -14.58 6.46
CA ALA A 202 17.43 -14.32 7.58
C ALA A 202 16.40 -13.24 7.22
N THR A 203 16.82 -12.15 6.58
CA THR A 203 15.94 -11.05 6.18
C THR A 203 14.92 -11.50 5.13
N GLY A 204 15.33 -12.34 4.17
CA GLY A 204 14.43 -12.91 3.17
C GLY A 204 13.34 -13.81 3.78
N ILE A 205 13.72 -14.67 4.72
CA ILE A 205 12.78 -15.53 5.46
C ILE A 205 11.86 -14.66 6.34
N ALA A 206 12.43 -13.69 7.07
CA ALA A 206 11.68 -12.76 7.89
C ALA A 206 10.65 -11.97 7.08
N PHE A 207 10.98 -11.56 5.84
CA PHE A 207 10.05 -10.89 4.94
C PHE A 207 8.83 -11.76 4.62
N ILE A 208 9.01 -13.06 4.34
CA ILE A 208 7.92 -14.00 4.09
C ILE A 208 7.02 -14.14 5.32
N PHE A 209 7.61 -14.38 6.51
CA PHE A 209 6.84 -14.46 7.75
C PHE A 209 6.09 -13.16 8.07
N ASN A 210 6.72 -12.02 7.81
CA ASN A 210 6.11 -10.71 8.02
C ASN A 210 4.91 -10.50 7.09
N PHE A 211 5.04 -10.86 5.81
CA PHE A 211 3.94 -10.82 4.85
C PHE A 211 2.79 -11.75 5.27
N LEU A 212 3.07 -13.02 5.57
CA LEU A 212 2.06 -14.01 5.96
C LEU A 212 1.37 -13.63 7.27
N GLY A 213 2.13 -13.18 8.27
CA GLY A 213 1.60 -12.72 9.55
C GLY A 213 0.65 -11.53 9.37
N ARG A 214 1.03 -10.55 8.55
CA ARG A 214 0.13 -9.43 8.22
C ARG A 214 -1.12 -9.88 7.49
N ARG A 215 -0.96 -10.73 6.46
CA ARG A 215 -2.07 -11.15 5.60
C ARG A 215 -3.10 -12.00 6.32
N PHE A 216 -2.68 -12.92 7.20
CA PHE A 216 -3.57 -13.91 7.79
C PHE A 216 -3.93 -13.62 9.24
N ILE A 217 -2.99 -13.04 10.01
CA ILE A 217 -3.18 -12.79 11.45
C ILE A 217 -3.74 -11.38 11.66
N VAL A 218 -3.03 -10.35 11.18
CA VAL A 218 -3.36 -8.95 11.48
C VAL A 218 -4.54 -8.45 10.63
N PHE A 219 -4.50 -8.70 9.33
CA PHE A 219 -5.45 -8.16 8.35
C PHE A 219 -6.26 -9.29 7.66
N LYS A 220 -7.25 -8.90 6.85
CA LYS A 220 -8.15 -9.76 6.06
C LYS A 220 -7.92 -9.59 4.56
#